data_AF-A0A537YG28-F1
#
_entry.id   AF-A0A537YG28-F1
#
_cell.length_a   1.000
_cell.length_b   1.000
_cell.length_c   1.000
_cell.angle_alpha   90.00
_cell.angle_beta   90.00
_cell.angle_gamma   90.00
#
_symmetry.space_group_name_H-M   'P 1'
#
loop_
_entity.id
_entity.type
_entity.pdbx_description
1 polymer ?
#
loop_
_entity_poly.entity_id
_entity_poly.type
_entity_poly.pdbx_seq_one_letter_code
_entity_poly.pdbx_strand_id
1 'polypeptide(L)' 'RALLRDDLVDELRLMVYPIVLGGGKKMFEEGVPPKPLKLVEAKQSADVAILSFQRA' A
#
# COMPACT_ATOMS: atom_id res chain seq x y z
N ARG A 1 -10.12 5.22 -3.28
CA ARG A 1 -10.45 3.82 -2.90
C ARG A 1 -11.14 3.05 -4.03
N ALA A 2 -11.99 3.68 -4.85
CA ALA A 2 -12.62 3.02 -6.01
C ALA A 2 -11.59 2.33 -6.92
N LEU A 3 -10.54 3.04 -7.37
CA LEU A 3 -9.52 2.46 -8.26
C LEU A 3 -8.89 1.16 -7.74
N LEU A 4 -8.48 1.12 -6.46
CA LEU A 4 -7.90 -0.08 -5.86
C LEU A 4 -8.94 -1.21 -5.76
N ARG A 5 -10.19 -0.87 -5.45
CA ARG A 5 -11.31 -1.84 -5.40
C ARG A 5 -11.62 -2.41 -6.78
N ASP A 6 -11.64 -1.55 -7.79
CA ASP A 6 -12.06 -1.86 -9.16
C ASP A 6 -10.91 -2.39 -10.03
N ASP A 7 -9.73 -2.62 -9.43
CA ASP A 7 -8.54 -3.21 -10.09
C ASP A 7 -7.86 -2.33 -11.14
N LEU A 8 -8.00 -1.02 -10.97
CA LEU A 8 -7.48 -0.01 -11.89
C LEU A 8 -6.16 0.62 -11.41
N VAL A 9 -5.44 -0.06 -10.51
CA VAL A 9 -4.14 0.40 -9.99
C VAL A 9 -3.06 -0.54 -10.50
N ASP A 10 -2.23 -0.04 -11.42
CA ASP A 10 -1.11 -0.80 -11.99
C ASP A 10 0.11 -0.84 -11.05
N GLU A 11 0.41 0.29 -10.39
CA GLU A 11 1.48 0.43 -9.40
C GLU A 11 0.94 1.05 -8.10
N LEU A 12 1.26 0.43 -6.97
CA LEU A 12 0.99 0.93 -5.63
C LEU A 12 2.31 1.22 -4.91
N ARG A 13 2.57 2.51 -4.62
CA ARG A 13 3.70 2.93 -3.80
C ARG A 13 3.27 3.24 -2.37
N LEU A 14 3.79 2.49 -1.41
CA LEU A 14 3.53 2.67 0.02
C LEU A 14 4.74 3.32 0.70
N MET A 15 4.50 4.39 1.43
CA MET A 15 5.48 5.01 2.33
C MET A 15 5.10 4.65 3.76
N VAL A 16 5.90 3.77 4.38
CA VAL A 16 5.67 3.25 5.72
C VAL A 16 6.53 4.02 6.71
N TYR A 17 5.87 4.76 7.58
CA TYR A 17 6.49 5.54 8.65
C TYR A 17 6.57 4.70 9.93
N PRO A 18 7.64 4.82 10.73
CA PRO A 18 7.86 4.03 11.94
C PRO A 18 7.07 4.60 13.14
N ILE A 19 5.77 4.82 12.96
CA ILE A 19 4.87 5.35 13.97
C ILE A 19 3.55 4.58 13.97
N VAL A 20 3.03 4.32 15.18
CA VAL A 20 1.70 3.74 15.37
C VAL A 20 0.73 4.88 15.69
N LEU A 21 -0.18 5.19 14.75
CA LEU A 21 -1.14 6.30 14.90
C LEU A 21 -2.30 5.98 15.86
N GLY A 22 -2.57 4.71 16.16
CA GLY A 22 -3.68 4.27 17.03
C GLY A 22 -5.08 4.39 16.42
N GLY A 23 -5.28 5.23 15.41
CA GLY A 23 -6.55 5.40 14.70
C GLY A 23 -6.44 6.29 13.46
N GLY A 24 -7.58 6.55 12.81
CA GLY A 24 -7.67 7.42 11.64
C GLY A 24 -8.13 6.73 10.36
N LYS A 25 -7.88 7.37 9.22
CA LYS A 25 -8.33 6.87 7.91
C LYS A 25 -7.47 5.68 7.48
N LYS A 26 -8.05 4.48 7.49
CA LYS A 26 -7.39 3.25 7.01
C LYS A 26 -7.22 3.30 5.48
N MET A 27 -6.05 2.98 4.94
CA MET A 27 -5.88 2.88 3.48
C MET A 27 -6.66 1.68 2.91
N PHE A 28 -6.59 0.55 3.63
CA PHE A 28 -7.29 -0.70 3.33
C PHE A 28 -8.43 -0.87 4.34
N GLU A 29 -9.65 -0.95 3.83
CA GLU A 29 -10.83 -1.17 4.68
C GLU A 29 -11.12 -2.65 4.84
N GLU A 30 -11.76 -2.99 5.95
CA GLU A 30 -12.30 -4.34 6.16
C GLU A 30 -13.33 -4.67 5.08
N GLY A 31 -13.34 -5.92 4.63
CA GLY A 31 -14.26 -6.41 3.61
C GLY A 31 -13.81 -6.19 2.15
N VAL A 32 -12.65 -5.57 1.89
CA VAL A 32 -12.05 -5.57 0.54
C VAL A 32 -11.41 -6.94 0.28
N PRO A 33 -11.76 -7.64 -0.81
CA PRO A 33 -11.12 -8.91 -1.15
C PRO A 33 -9.60 -8.76 -1.28
N PRO A 34 -8.81 -9.75 -0.86
CA PRO A 34 -7.36 -9.71 -1.02
C PRO A 34 -7.02 -9.61 -2.52
N LYS A 35 -6.16 -8.66 -2.86
CA LYS A 35 -5.64 -8.49 -4.22
C LYS A 35 -4.17 -8.90 -4.27
N PRO A 36 -3.78 -9.78 -5.21
CA PRO A 36 -2.40 -10.20 -5.31
C PRO A 36 -1.55 -9.03 -5.81
N LEU A 37 -0.55 -8.67 -5.00
CA LEU A 37 0.41 -7.61 -5.30
C LEU A 37 1.81 -8.21 -5.23
N LYS A 38 2.64 -7.88 -6.23
CA LYS A 38 4.04 -8.27 -6.29
C LYS A 38 4.90 -7.09 -5.85
N LEU A 39 5.74 -7.28 -4.83
CA LEU A 39 6.76 -6.30 -4.47
C LEU A 39 7.81 -6.27 -5.58
N VAL A 40 8.00 -5.10 -6.20
CA VAL A 40 8.99 -4.90 -7.28
C VAL A 40 10.17 -4.07 -6.84
N GLU A 41 10.01 -3.25 -5.80
CA GLU A 41 11.09 -2.45 -5.25
C GLU A 41 10.86 -2.16 -3.76
N ALA A 42 11.93 -2.23 -2.97
CA ALA A 42 11.96 -1.75 -1.59
C ALA A 42 13.16 -0.83 -1.42
N LYS A 43 12.90 0.40 -0.98
CA LYS A 43 13.90 1.43 -0.72
C LYS A 43 13.67 2.02 0.66
N GLN A 44 14.72 2.58 1.23
CA GLN A 44 14.65 3.34 2.48
C GLN A 44 15.03 4.79 2.19
N SER A 45 14.27 5.73 2.75
CA SER A 45 14.59 7.15 2.75
C SER A 45 14.52 7.64 4.20
N ALA A 46 15.68 7.93 4.78
CA ALA A 46 15.83 8.11 6.23
C ALA A 46 15.21 6.93 7.00
N ASP A 47 14.21 7.19 7.81
CA ASP A 47 13.49 6.23 8.66
C ASP A 47 12.17 5.75 8.02
N VAL A 48 11.88 6.17 6.78
CA VAL A 48 10.69 5.77 6.02
C VAL A 48 11.04 4.65 5.03
N ALA A 49 10.25 3.58 5.04
CA ALA A 49 10.34 2.54 4.00
C ALA A 49 9.41 2.89 2.82
N ILE A 50 9.96 2.88 1.62
CA ILE A 50 9.23 3.09 0.37
C ILE A 50 9.15 1.75 -0.37
N LEU A 51 7.94 1.24 -0.51
CA LEU A 51 7.67 -0.06 -1.14
C LEU A 51 6.86 0.18 -2.41
N SER A 52 7.36 -0.28 -3.55
CA SER A 52 6.64 -0.24 -4.82
C SER A 52 6.14 -1.64 -5.15
N PHE A 53 4.83 -1.75 -5.33
CA PHE A 53 4.14 -2.98 -5.70
C PHE A 53 3.50 -2.82 -7.08
N GLN A 54 3.44 -3.91 -7.83
CA GLN A 54 2.67 -4.00 -9.07
C GLN A 54 1.60 -5.07 -8.93
N ARG A 55 0.54 -4.97 -9.74
CA ARG A 55 -0.44 -6.03 -9.89
C ARG A 55 0.27 -7.33 -10.32
N ALA A 56 0.00 -8.42 -9.62
CA ALA A 56 0.59 -9.73 -9.90
C ALA A 56 -0.09 -10.42 -11.10
#